data_AF-A0A429EVF1-F1
#
_entry.id   AF-A0A429EVF1-F1
#
_cell.length_a   1.000
_cell.length_b   1.000
_cell.length_c   1.000
_cell.angle_alpha   90.00
_cell.angle_beta   90.00
_cell.angle_gamma   90.00
#
_symmetry.space_group_name_H-M   'P 1'
#
loop_
_entity.id
_entity.type
_entity.pdbx_description
1 polymer ?
#
loop_
_entity_poly.entity_id
_entity_poly.type
_entity_poly.pdbx_seq_one_letter_code
_entity_poly.pdbx_strand_id
1 'polypeptide(L)'
;MDEVDTHTDEDIERLAADLFGHVRDLNQAAEGRSGRIRPVALHSVLGNLAQTAFGLARAAEQIDAVLDRELSAGRLGHGSGLDPTPVVVQAHDALARAHEHAAELGESFRRSQGALTAVHGTTDDADTLDKGEVAAAEQTSPDLEPAKNDFPTSIKEALAGQAKPEPPATQRPATPHPSRPRREP
;
A
#
# COMPACT_ATOMS: atom_id res chain seq x y z
N MET A 1 11.45 32.32 16.36
CA MET A 1 11.14 33.13 15.17
C MET A 1 10.52 32.13 14.23
N ASP A 2 9.23 31.91 14.42
CA ASP A 2 8.48 30.84 13.75
C ASP A 2 8.00 31.40 12.41
N GLU A 3 8.72 31.02 11.36
CA GLU A 3 8.32 31.26 9.98
C GLU A 3 7.16 30.31 9.71
N VAL A 4 5.93 30.81 9.90
CA VAL A 4 4.74 30.12 9.44
C VAL A 4 4.79 30.19 7.93
N ASP A 5 5.31 29.11 7.32
CA ASP A 5 5.30 28.86 5.87
C ASP A 5 3.84 28.90 5.39
N THR A 6 3.38 30.11 5.10
CA THR A 6 2.02 30.38 4.68
C THR A 6 1.99 30.04 3.21
N HIS A 7 1.70 28.77 2.89
CA HIS A 7 1.52 28.35 1.51
C HIS A 7 0.48 29.25 0.86
N THR A 8 0.87 29.87 -0.25
CA THR A 8 0.02 30.77 -1.02
C THR A 8 -0.94 29.98 -1.91
N ASP A 9 -2.00 30.62 -2.40
CA ASP A 9 -2.92 29.99 -3.35
C ASP A 9 -2.17 29.47 -4.60
N GLU A 10 -1.14 30.20 -5.04
CA GLU A 10 -0.24 29.82 -6.14
C GLU A 10 0.52 28.51 -5.85
N ASP A 11 0.90 28.26 -4.59
CA ASP A 11 1.58 27.03 -4.20
C ASP A 11 0.62 25.83 -4.28
N ILE A 12 -0.64 26.00 -3.89
CA ILE A 12 -1.67 24.96 -3.97
C ILE A 12 -1.95 24.60 -5.44
N GLU A 13 -2.09 25.60 -6.30
CA GLU A 13 -2.29 25.41 -7.75
C GLU A 13 -1.10 24.68 -8.39
N ARG A 14 0.14 25.08 -8.04
CA ARG A 14 1.36 24.42 -8.52
C ARG A 14 1.42 22.96 -8.08
N LEU A 15 1.15 22.67 -6.81
CA LEU A 15 1.15 21.30 -6.28
C LEU A 15 0.09 20.41 -6.98
N ALA A 16 -1.08 20.95 -7.28
CA ALA A 16 -2.11 20.22 -8.03
C ALA A 16 -1.66 19.93 -9.48
N ALA A 17 -1.01 20.90 -10.13
CA ALA A 17 -0.45 20.71 -11.47
C ALA A 17 0.69 19.67 -11.49
N ASP A 18 1.57 19.69 -10.50
CA ASP A 18 2.66 18.73 -10.36
C ASP A 18 2.13 17.30 -10.13
N LEU A 19 1.08 17.14 -9.31
CA LEU A 19 0.41 15.86 -9.12
C LEU A 19 -0.14 15.32 -10.44
N PHE A 20 -0.82 16.15 -11.22
CA PHE A 20 -1.30 15.78 -12.55
C PHE A 20 -0.13 15.36 -13.48
N GLY A 21 0.97 16.10 -13.46
CA GLY A 21 2.19 15.78 -14.20
C GLY A 21 2.75 14.41 -13.84
N HIS A 22 2.88 14.11 -12.54
CA HIS A 22 3.39 12.82 -12.06
C HIS A 22 2.49 11.65 -12.42
N VAL A 23 1.16 11.82 -12.41
CA VAL A 23 0.23 10.77 -12.86
C VAL A 23 0.42 10.47 -14.34
N ARG A 24 0.58 11.51 -15.18
CA ARG A 24 0.86 11.35 -16.62
C ARG A 24 2.16 10.60 -16.86
N ASP A 25 3.24 10.99 -16.16
CA ASP A 25 4.55 10.37 -16.30
C ASP A 25 4.54 8.91 -15.81
N LEU A 26 3.82 8.62 -14.72
CA LEU A 26 3.61 7.26 -14.24
C LEU A 26 2.89 6.39 -15.29
N ASN A 27 1.81 6.90 -15.89
CA ASN A 27 1.08 6.17 -16.94
C ASN A 27 1.97 5.89 -18.15
N GLN A 28 2.74 6.89 -18.60
CA GLN A 28 3.67 6.71 -19.70
C GLN A 28 4.78 5.69 -19.38
N ALA A 29 5.30 5.69 -18.15
CA ALA A 29 6.28 4.70 -17.69
C ALA A 29 5.67 3.29 -17.59
N ALA A 30 4.41 3.19 -17.17
CA ALA A 30 3.68 1.93 -17.08
C ALA A 30 3.38 1.33 -18.47
N GLU A 31 3.17 2.17 -19.48
CA GLU A 31 2.95 1.79 -20.89
C GLU A 31 4.24 1.35 -21.64
N GLY A 32 5.42 1.51 -21.04
CA GLY A 32 6.72 1.41 -21.71
C GLY A 32 6.99 0.10 -22.50
N ARG A 33 7.53 0.27 -23.73
CA ARG A 33 7.89 -0.74 -24.77
C ARG A 33 8.80 -1.91 -24.34
N SER A 34 9.25 -1.98 -23.09
CA SER A 34 10.10 -3.05 -22.55
C SER A 34 9.37 -4.03 -21.62
N GLY A 35 8.07 -3.82 -21.35
CA GLY A 35 7.14 -4.86 -20.90
C GLY A 35 7.47 -5.63 -19.62
N ARG A 36 8.43 -5.17 -18.79
CA ARG A 36 8.83 -5.88 -17.56
C ARG A 36 9.01 -4.93 -16.39
N ILE A 37 7.91 -4.44 -15.84
CA ILE A 37 7.94 -3.91 -14.46
C ILE A 37 8.12 -5.12 -13.54
N ARG A 38 9.20 -5.12 -12.75
CA ARG A 38 9.46 -6.20 -11.78
C ARG A 38 8.28 -6.27 -10.77
N PRO A 39 7.84 -7.47 -10.34
CA PRO A 39 6.75 -7.61 -9.37
C PRO A 39 6.95 -6.78 -8.09
N VAL A 40 8.19 -6.68 -7.59
CA VAL A 40 8.54 -5.83 -6.44
C VAL A 40 8.25 -4.34 -6.68
N ALA A 41 8.49 -3.84 -7.90
CA ALA A 41 8.20 -2.46 -8.25
C ALA A 41 6.68 -2.23 -8.36
N LEU A 42 5.91 -3.20 -8.88
CA LEU A 42 4.45 -3.12 -8.90
C LEU A 42 3.85 -3.07 -7.49
N HIS A 43 4.38 -3.85 -6.55
CA HIS A 43 3.92 -3.81 -5.16
C HIS A 43 4.12 -2.42 -4.53
N SER A 44 5.29 -1.80 -4.72
CA SER A 44 5.55 -0.45 -4.25
C SER A 44 4.69 0.61 -4.95
N VAL A 45 4.51 0.51 -6.27
CA VAL A 45 3.65 1.43 -7.04
C VAL A 45 2.21 1.38 -6.53
N LEU A 46 1.64 0.19 -6.32
CA LEU A 46 0.28 0.06 -5.79
C LEU A 46 0.15 0.63 -4.37
N GLY A 47 1.16 0.43 -3.51
CA GLY A 47 1.18 1.03 -2.17
C GLY A 47 1.19 2.56 -2.20
N ASN A 48 2.02 3.15 -3.06
CA ASN A 48 2.10 4.60 -3.22
C ASN A 48 0.81 5.17 -3.83
N LEU A 49 0.22 4.48 -4.80
CA LEU A 49 -1.06 4.86 -5.39
C LEU A 49 -2.20 4.79 -4.37
N ALA A 50 -2.20 3.78 -3.50
CA ALA A 50 -3.15 3.71 -2.40
C ALA A 50 -3.02 4.91 -1.46
N GLN A 51 -1.80 5.24 -1.02
CA GLN A 51 -1.56 6.41 -0.17
C GLN A 51 -1.96 7.72 -0.85
N THR A 52 -1.66 7.86 -2.15
CA THR A 52 -2.04 9.03 -2.95
C THR A 52 -3.57 9.19 -3.00
N ALA A 53 -4.30 8.09 -3.21
CA ALA A 53 -5.76 8.11 -3.25
C ALA A 53 -6.39 8.50 -1.88
N PHE A 54 -5.85 8.02 -0.76
CA PHE A 54 -6.29 8.52 0.55
C PHE A 54 -5.92 9.99 0.79
N GLY A 55 -4.78 10.43 0.25
CA GLY A 55 -4.39 11.83 0.23
C GLY A 55 -5.41 12.70 -0.54
N LEU A 56 -5.88 12.22 -1.69
CA LEU A 56 -6.92 12.89 -2.48
C LEU A 56 -8.25 12.97 -1.72
N ALA A 57 -8.64 11.91 -0.99
CA ALA A 57 -9.84 11.94 -0.17
C ALA A 57 -9.78 13.02 0.92
N ARG A 58 -8.61 13.18 1.55
CA ARG A 58 -8.37 14.27 2.51
C ARG A 58 -8.33 15.64 1.85
N ALA A 59 -7.73 15.76 0.67
CA ALA A 59 -7.70 17.03 -0.07
C ALA A 59 -9.13 17.51 -0.40
N ALA A 60 -10.02 16.59 -0.78
CA ALA A 60 -11.43 16.91 -1.02
C ALA A 60 -12.12 17.47 0.24
N GLU A 61 -11.92 16.85 1.41
CA GLU A 61 -12.45 17.34 2.70
C GLU A 61 -11.89 18.74 3.05
N GLN A 62 -10.62 18.97 2.78
CA GLN A 62 -9.97 20.26 3.08
C GLN A 62 -10.51 21.38 2.18
N ILE A 63 -10.69 21.11 0.89
CA ILE A 63 -11.31 22.07 -0.04
C ILE A 63 -12.75 22.36 0.38
N ASP A 64 -13.50 21.32 0.78
CA ASP A 64 -14.86 21.43 1.27
C ASP A 64 -14.97 22.36 2.49
N ALA A 65 -14.10 22.15 3.48
CA ALA A 65 -14.02 22.98 4.68
C ALA A 65 -13.62 24.44 4.38
N VAL A 66 -12.76 24.66 3.39
CA VAL A 66 -12.42 26.03 2.93
C VAL A 66 -13.65 26.69 2.32
N LEU A 67 -14.38 26.01 1.43
CA LEU A 67 -15.60 26.57 0.82
C LEU A 67 -16.65 26.96 1.87
N ASP A 68 -16.88 26.10 2.86
CA ASP A 68 -17.83 26.39 3.96
C ASP A 68 -17.40 27.62 4.78
N ARG A 69 -16.10 27.71 5.10
CA ARG A 69 -15.53 28.85 5.82
C ARG A 69 -15.63 30.15 5.03
N GLU A 70 -15.34 30.12 3.73
CA GLU A 70 -15.42 31.29 2.86
C GLU A 70 -16.87 31.74 2.63
N LEU A 71 -17.81 30.79 2.48
CA LEU A 71 -19.23 31.08 2.37
C LEU A 71 -19.78 31.70 3.65
N SER A 72 -19.49 31.09 4.80
CA SER A 72 -19.93 31.56 6.13
C SER A 72 -19.40 32.96 6.46
N ALA A 73 -18.24 33.31 5.91
CA ALA A 73 -17.65 34.64 6.08
C ALA A 73 -18.15 35.67 5.05
N GLY A 74 -19.03 35.29 4.12
CA GLY A 74 -19.54 36.17 3.07
C GLY A 74 -18.47 36.63 2.08
N ARG A 75 -17.37 35.87 1.94
CA ARG A 75 -16.27 36.20 1.03
C ARG A 75 -16.44 35.63 -0.38
N LEU A 76 -17.39 34.69 -0.55
CA LEU A 76 -17.74 34.15 -1.85
C LEU A 76 -18.76 35.03 -2.57
N GLY A 77 -18.56 35.20 -3.88
CA GLY A 77 -19.50 35.87 -4.77
C GLY A 77 -19.74 35.05 -6.04
N HIS A 78 -20.92 35.18 -6.64
CA HIS A 78 -21.23 34.55 -7.91
C HIS A 78 -20.85 35.48 -9.07
N GLY A 79 -20.25 34.94 -10.15
CA GLY A 79 -19.79 35.74 -11.31
C GLY A 79 -20.89 36.53 -12.04
N SER A 80 -22.16 36.17 -11.84
CA SER A 80 -23.33 36.90 -12.36
C SER A 80 -24.07 37.74 -11.31
N GLY A 81 -23.52 37.87 -10.09
CA GLY A 81 -24.13 38.63 -8.99
C GLY A 81 -25.30 37.91 -8.28
N LEU A 82 -25.53 36.63 -8.58
CA LEU A 82 -26.51 35.79 -7.87
C LEU A 82 -25.99 35.36 -6.49
N ASP A 83 -26.88 34.80 -5.67
CA ASP A 83 -26.49 34.11 -4.44
C ASP A 83 -25.57 32.92 -4.76
N PRO A 84 -24.34 32.85 -4.22
CA PRO A 84 -23.42 31.74 -4.45
C PRO A 84 -23.85 30.44 -3.75
N THR A 85 -24.75 30.50 -2.76
CA THR A 85 -25.12 29.36 -1.91
C THR A 85 -25.50 28.09 -2.70
N PRO A 86 -26.38 28.14 -3.73
CA PRO A 86 -26.75 26.93 -4.46
C PRO A 86 -25.58 26.26 -5.19
N VAL A 87 -24.65 27.07 -5.71
CA VAL A 87 -23.46 26.56 -6.41
C VAL A 87 -22.48 25.95 -5.42
N VAL A 88 -22.32 26.56 -4.24
CA VAL A 88 -21.48 26.01 -3.18
C VAL A 88 -22.04 24.69 -2.64
N VAL A 89 -23.36 24.57 -2.46
CA VAL A 89 -24.00 23.28 -2.11
C VAL A 89 -23.71 22.20 -3.16
N GLN A 90 -23.80 22.55 -4.45
CA GLN A 90 -23.46 21.61 -5.52
C GLN A 90 -21.96 21.19 -5.47
N ALA A 91 -21.07 22.12 -5.10
CA ALA A 91 -19.66 21.82 -4.92
C ALA A 91 -19.42 20.87 -3.73
N HIS A 92 -20.11 21.09 -2.60
CA HIS A 92 -20.07 20.19 -1.43
C HIS A 92 -20.47 18.76 -1.80
N ASP A 93 -21.59 18.58 -2.52
CA ASP A 93 -22.04 17.26 -2.98
C ASP A 93 -21.04 16.60 -3.94
N ALA A 94 -20.34 17.38 -4.76
CA ALA A 94 -19.29 16.86 -5.64
C ALA A 94 -18.03 16.45 -4.87
N LEU A 95 -17.60 17.23 -3.88
CA LEU A 95 -16.44 16.95 -3.05
C LEU A 95 -16.67 15.74 -2.14
N ALA A 96 -17.87 15.59 -1.57
CA ALA A 96 -18.26 14.41 -0.81
C ALA A 96 -18.14 13.13 -1.66
N ARG A 97 -18.64 13.15 -2.89
CA ARG A 97 -18.48 12.01 -3.82
C ARG A 97 -17.02 11.78 -4.21
N ALA A 98 -16.26 12.85 -4.44
CA ALA A 98 -14.83 12.72 -4.75
C ALA A 98 -14.06 12.07 -3.59
N HIS A 99 -14.38 12.42 -2.35
CA HIS A 99 -13.83 11.76 -1.16
C HIS A 99 -14.11 10.27 -1.16
N GLU A 100 -15.39 9.88 -1.31
CA GLU A 100 -15.81 8.47 -1.31
C GLU A 100 -15.08 7.67 -2.40
N HIS A 101 -15.06 8.20 -3.63
CA HIS A 101 -14.39 7.55 -4.75
C HIS A 101 -12.88 7.43 -4.56
N ALA A 102 -12.23 8.46 -4.01
CA ALA A 102 -10.80 8.42 -3.73
C ALA A 102 -10.46 7.38 -2.63
N ALA A 103 -11.29 7.29 -1.58
CA ALA A 103 -11.13 6.27 -0.55
C ALA A 103 -11.34 4.84 -1.10
N GLU A 104 -12.36 4.64 -1.94
CA GLU A 104 -12.62 3.36 -2.61
C GLU A 104 -11.48 2.96 -3.56
N LEU A 105 -10.93 3.92 -4.31
CA LEU A 105 -9.78 3.72 -5.17
C LEU A 105 -8.55 3.31 -4.36
N GLY A 106 -8.28 4.01 -3.25
CA GLY A 106 -7.17 3.68 -2.36
C GLY A 106 -7.28 2.27 -1.78
N GLU A 107 -8.49 1.87 -1.39
CA GLU A 107 -8.74 0.53 -0.89
C GLU A 107 -8.57 -0.52 -1.99
N SER A 108 -8.99 -0.21 -3.22
CA SER A 108 -8.78 -1.09 -4.37
C SER A 108 -7.29 -1.29 -4.67
N PHE A 109 -6.48 -0.24 -4.62
CA PHE A 109 -5.03 -0.37 -4.77
C PHE A 109 -4.38 -1.18 -3.63
N ARG A 110 -4.80 -0.99 -2.37
CA ARG A 110 -4.34 -1.82 -1.25
C ARG A 110 -4.67 -3.29 -1.44
N ARG A 111 -5.89 -3.61 -1.86
CA ARG A 111 -6.29 -4.99 -2.16
C ARG A 111 -5.45 -5.58 -3.29
N SER A 112 -5.23 -4.84 -4.38
CA SER A 112 -4.35 -5.26 -5.47
C SER A 112 -2.91 -5.48 -5.00
N GLN A 113 -2.38 -4.59 -4.17
CA GLN A 113 -1.05 -4.73 -3.57
C GLN A 113 -0.95 -6.02 -2.74
N GLY A 114 -1.94 -6.26 -1.86
CA GLY A 114 -2.02 -7.47 -1.05
C GLY A 114 -2.05 -8.74 -1.89
N ALA A 115 -2.82 -8.75 -2.99
CA ALA A 115 -2.88 -9.87 -3.93
C ALA A 115 -1.54 -10.14 -4.63
N LEU A 116 -0.73 -9.12 -4.92
CA LEU A 116 0.60 -9.28 -5.50
C LEU A 116 1.64 -9.88 -4.53
N THR A 117 1.38 -9.89 -3.21
CA THR A 117 2.28 -10.54 -2.23
C THR A 117 2.54 -12.02 -2.58
N ALA A 118 1.54 -12.70 -3.16
CA ALA A 118 1.65 -14.09 -3.57
C ALA A 118 2.34 -14.28 -4.93
N VAL A 119 2.66 -13.19 -5.64
CA VAL A 119 3.25 -13.23 -6.99
C VAL A 119 4.77 -13.02 -6.88
N HIS A 120 5.51 -14.11 -7.03
CA HIS A 120 6.97 -14.06 -7.20
C HIS A 120 7.33 -14.25 -8.66
N GLY A 121 8.35 -13.53 -9.13
CA GLY A 121 8.90 -13.77 -10.47
C GLY A 121 9.61 -15.12 -10.48
N THR A 122 9.16 -16.05 -11.31
CA THR A 122 9.99 -17.19 -11.71
C THR A 122 11.03 -16.66 -12.69
N THR A 123 12.23 -16.38 -12.19
CA THR A 123 13.39 -16.33 -13.08
C THR A 123 13.55 -17.73 -13.65
N ASP A 124 13.24 -17.89 -14.93
CA ASP A 124 13.63 -19.05 -15.72
C ASP A 124 15.14 -18.93 -16.06
N ASP A 125 15.95 -18.59 -15.06
CA ASP A 125 17.41 -18.63 -15.08
C ASP A 125 17.82 -19.93 -14.36
N ALA A 126 17.35 -21.06 -14.90
CA ALA A 126 17.95 -22.37 -14.68
C ALA A 126 19.14 -22.59 -15.62
N ASP A 127 19.81 -21.51 -16.05
CA ASP A 127 21.04 -21.55 -16.83
C ASP A 127 22.13 -20.80 -16.07
N THR A 128 23.20 -21.52 -15.76
CA THR A 128 24.42 -21.08 -15.07
C THR A 128 24.39 -20.95 -13.54
N LEU A 129 23.98 -22.01 -12.84
CA LEU A 129 24.83 -22.49 -11.73
C LEU A 129 26.03 -23.21 -12.35
N ASP A 130 26.85 -22.44 -13.06
CA ASP A 130 28.19 -22.88 -13.42
C ASP A 130 28.99 -22.98 -12.14
N LYS A 131 29.68 -24.10 -12.07
CA LYS A 131 30.36 -24.62 -10.91
C LYS A 131 31.55 -23.70 -10.68
N GLY A 132 31.40 -22.75 -9.76
CA GLY A 132 32.47 -21.89 -9.28
C GLY A 132 33.58 -22.71 -8.65
N GLU A 133 34.46 -23.23 -9.49
CA GLU A 133 35.80 -23.70 -9.17
C GLU A 133 36.59 -22.52 -8.61
N VAL A 134 36.66 -22.45 -7.29
CA VAL A 134 37.50 -21.48 -6.58
C VAL A 134 38.97 -21.83 -6.79
N ALA A 135 39.57 -21.26 -7.84
CA ALA A 135 41.01 -21.08 -7.93
C ALA A 135 41.43 -20.06 -6.85
N ALA A 136 42.03 -20.58 -5.77
CA ALA A 136 42.59 -19.81 -4.69
C ALA A 136 43.80 -19.00 -5.19
N ALA A 137 43.67 -17.67 -5.19
CA ALA A 137 44.81 -16.78 -5.10
C ALA A 137 45.17 -16.63 -3.62
N GLU A 138 46.40 -17.02 -3.27
CA GLU A 138 47.06 -16.76 -2.00
C GLU A 138 46.93 -15.29 -1.59
N GLN A 139 46.26 -15.03 -0.46
CA GLN A 139 46.65 -13.97 0.46
C GLN A 139 46.50 -14.42 1.92
N THR A 140 47.62 -14.25 2.60
CA THR A 140 48.07 -14.70 3.92
C THR A 140 47.28 -14.12 5.10
N SER A 141 46.65 -15.00 5.90
CA SER A 141 46.50 -15.06 7.39
C SER A 141 45.93 -13.86 8.21
N PRO A 142 45.39 -14.04 9.45
CA PRO A 142 45.44 -15.22 10.32
C PRO A 142 44.10 -15.67 10.99
N ASP A 143 44.06 -16.96 11.31
CA ASP A 143 43.45 -17.59 12.50
C ASP A 143 41.96 -17.34 12.80
N LEU A 144 41.08 -17.98 12.02
CA LEU A 144 39.74 -18.33 12.47
C LEU A 144 39.54 -19.82 12.23
N GLU A 145 39.58 -20.61 13.30
CA GLU A 145 39.22 -22.02 13.21
C GLU A 145 37.78 -22.16 12.70
N PRO A 146 37.51 -23.07 11.76
CA PRO A 146 36.17 -23.27 11.26
C PRO A 146 35.27 -23.84 12.37
N ALA A 147 34.15 -23.17 12.64
CA ALA A 147 33.09 -23.57 13.59
C ALA A 147 32.36 -24.88 13.23
N LYS A 148 32.99 -25.74 12.42
CA LYS A 148 32.49 -27.06 12.03
C LYS A 148 32.57 -28.08 13.17
N ASN A 149 33.31 -27.77 14.24
CA ASN A 149 33.44 -28.64 15.41
C ASN A 149 32.38 -28.37 16.51
N ASP A 150 31.62 -27.26 16.43
CA ASP A 150 30.62 -26.90 17.46
C ASP A 150 29.22 -27.52 17.24
N PHE A 151 29.02 -28.25 16.15
CA PHE A 151 27.76 -28.90 15.83
C PHE A 151 27.95 -30.41 15.68
N PRO A 152 27.88 -31.20 16.78
CA PRO A 152 28.17 -32.63 16.75
C PRO A 152 27.10 -33.49 16.06
N THR A 153 26.06 -32.89 15.45
CA THR A 153 24.99 -33.65 14.80
C THR A 153 24.34 -32.83 13.69
N SER A 154 24.13 -33.44 12.53
CA SER A 154 23.44 -32.78 11.42
C SER A 154 21.94 -32.66 11.68
N ILE A 155 21.27 -31.62 11.14
CA ILE A 155 19.80 -31.44 11.29
C ILE A 155 19.04 -32.69 10.82
N LYS A 156 19.56 -33.41 9.82
CA LYS A 156 19.00 -34.69 9.36
C LYS A 156 19.06 -35.80 10.41
N GLU A 157 20.09 -35.85 11.24
CA GLU A 157 20.19 -36.81 12.35
C GLU A 157 19.30 -36.43 13.53
N ALA A 158 19.13 -35.14 13.83
CA ALA A 158 18.23 -34.68 14.90
C ALA A 158 16.74 -35.02 14.62
N LEU A 159 16.35 -35.09 13.35
CA LEU A 159 14.99 -35.45 12.92
C LEU A 159 14.74 -36.97 12.79
N ALA A 160 15.78 -37.80 12.78
CA ALA A 160 15.64 -39.26 12.66
C ALA A 160 15.29 -39.96 14.01
N GLY A 161 15.41 -39.25 15.13
CA GLY A 161 15.18 -39.78 16.48
C GLY A 161 13.80 -39.51 17.09
N GLN A 162 12.90 -38.78 16.41
CA GLN A 162 11.56 -38.53 16.95
C GLN A 162 10.61 -39.70 16.65
N ALA A 163 10.47 -40.56 17.65
CA ALA A 163 9.39 -41.54 17.73
C ALA A 163 8.02 -40.85 17.65
N LYS A 164 7.21 -41.37 16.72
CA LYS A 164 5.76 -41.24 16.53
C LYS A 164 4.97 -40.59 17.70
N PRO A 165 4.40 -39.38 17.52
CA PRO A 165 3.35 -38.92 18.40
C PRO A 165 2.04 -39.68 18.14
N GLU A 166 1.49 -40.23 19.21
CA GLU A 166 0.16 -40.83 19.34
C GLU A 166 -0.93 -39.77 19.00
N PRO A 167 -2.02 -40.13 18.29
CA PRO A 167 -3.07 -39.17 17.94
C PRO A 167 -3.87 -38.77 19.18
N PRO A 168 -4.07 -37.46 19.46
CA PRO A 168 -4.92 -37.04 20.57
C PRO A 168 -6.40 -37.30 20.27
N ALA A 169 -7.07 -37.82 21.29
CA ALA A 169 -8.49 -38.10 21.32
C ALA A 169 -9.35 -36.86 21.01
N THR A 170 -10.40 -37.09 20.24
CA THR A 170 -11.47 -36.17 19.89
C THR A 170 -12.08 -35.51 21.12
N GLN A 171 -11.82 -34.22 21.36
CA GLN A 171 -12.64 -33.40 22.24
C GLN A 171 -13.22 -32.23 21.45
N ARG A 172 -14.54 -32.30 21.28
CA ARG A 172 -15.39 -31.35 20.57
C ARG A 172 -15.87 -30.30 21.59
N PRO A 173 -15.54 -29.01 21.46
CA PRO A 173 -16.23 -27.99 22.25
C PRO A 173 -17.64 -27.80 21.68
N ALA A 174 -18.66 -28.10 22.48
CA ALA A 174 -20.03 -27.74 22.18
C ALA A 174 -20.22 -26.22 22.38
N THR A 175 -20.46 -25.50 21.30
CA THR A 175 -20.95 -24.11 21.34
C THR A 175 -22.35 -24.07 21.96
N PRO A 176 -22.63 -23.21 22.96
CA PRO A 176 -23.99 -22.92 23.37
C PRO A 176 -24.68 -22.07 22.30
N HIS A 177 -25.75 -22.60 21.73
CA HIS A 177 -26.67 -21.87 20.84
C HIS A 177 -27.37 -20.73 21.61
N PRO A 178 -27.46 -19.51 21.06
CA PRO A 178 -28.46 -18.55 21.51
C PRO A 178 -29.84 -18.93 20.97
N SER A 179 -30.79 -19.18 21.89
CA SER A 179 -32.19 -19.44 21.59
C SER A 179 -32.84 -18.22 20.93
N ARG A 180 -33.40 -18.41 19.72
CA ARG A 180 -34.33 -17.47 19.08
C ARG A 180 -35.60 -17.34 19.93
N PRO A 181 -36.12 -16.12 20.18
CA PRO A 181 -37.47 -15.98 20.70
C PRO A 181 -38.51 -16.38 19.65
N ARG A 182 -39.39 -17.29 20.07
CA ARG A 182 -40.55 -17.84 19.37
C ARG A 182 -41.59 -16.72 19.21
N ARG A 183 -41.99 -16.43 17.95
CA ARG A 183 -43.25 -15.76 17.66
C ARG A 183 -44.39 -16.72 18.04
N GLU A 184 -45.31 -16.26 18.86
CA GLU A 184 -46.62 -16.89 19.05
C GLU A 184 -47.70 -16.08 18.30
N PRO A 185 -48.81 -16.75 17.91
CA PRO A 185 -49.77 -16.27 16.91
C PRO A 185 -50.65 -15.09 17.36
#